data_AF-A0A7X1PAZ5-F1
#
_entry.id   AF-A0A7X1PAZ5-F1
#
_cell.length_a   1.000
_cell.length_b   1.000
_cell.length_c   1.000
_cell.angle_alpha   90.00
_cell.angle_beta   90.00
_cell.angle_gamma   90.00
#
_symmetry.space_group_name_H-M   'P 1'
#
loop_
_entity.id
_entity.type
_entity.pdbx_description
1 polymer ?
#
loop_
_entity_poly.entity_id
_entity_poly.type
_entity_poly.pdbx_seq_one_letter_code
_entity_poly.pdbx_strand_id
1 'polypeptide(L)' 'MEEERTFLESFEGAKGKAELWEVVGTDPSRPGLEKVEYQVLINGETHSRLTIGEASILGCELAGDPRFTSEVTTTGQSNL' A
#
# COMPACT_ATOMS: atom_id res chain seq x y z
N MET A 1 23.76 -5.67 -4.45
CA MET A 1 22.72 -5.67 -5.49
C MET A 1 21.89 -4.43 -5.25
N GLU A 2 21.69 -3.65 -6.30
CA GLU A 2 20.91 -2.41 -6.26
C GLU A 2 19.43 -2.78 -6.27
N GLU A 3 18.63 -2.23 -5.35
CA GLU A 3 17.18 -2.40 -5.36
C GLU A 3 16.61 -1.49 -6.44
N GLU A 4 15.92 -2.05 -7.43
CA GLU A 4 15.25 -1.27 -8.45
C GLU A 4 13.86 -0.87 -7.94
N ARG A 5 13.55 0.43 -7.99
CA ARG A 5 12.26 0.97 -7.58
C ARG A 5 11.57 1.60 -8.78
N THR A 6 10.39 1.09 -9.11
CA THR A 6 9.53 1.59 -10.18
C THR A 6 8.31 2.27 -9.56
N PHE A 7 8.13 3.56 -9.84
CA PHE A 7 6.91 4.27 -9.45
C PHE A 7 5.72 3.72 -10.25
N LEU A 8 4.64 3.36 -9.55
CA LEU A 8 3.43 2.84 -10.19
C LEU A 8 2.33 3.90 -10.23
N GLU A 9 1.91 4.36 -9.06
CA GLU A 9 0.79 5.30 -8.91
C GLU A 9 0.86 6.06 -7.59
N SER A 10 0.02 7.08 -7.44
CA SER A 10 -0.13 7.81 -6.18
C SER A 10 -1.60 8.06 -5.86
N PHE A 11 -1.91 8.01 -4.57
CA PHE A 11 -3.23 8.25 -4.01
C PHE A 11 -3.21 9.54 -3.20
N GLU A 12 -4.11 10.47 -3.51
CA GLU A 12 -4.27 11.71 -2.77
C GLU A 12 -5.58 11.68 -2.00
N GLY A 13 -5.54 12.03 -0.71
CA GLY A 13 -6.72 12.10 0.14
C GLY A 13 -6.53 13.03 1.33
N ALA A 14 -7.49 12.99 2.26
CA ALA A 14 -7.55 13.93 3.39
C ALA A 14 -6.33 13.86 4.34
N LYS A 15 -5.59 12.75 4.33
CA LYS A 15 -4.42 12.50 5.19
C LYS A 15 -3.08 12.71 4.46
N GLY A 16 -3.12 13.14 3.20
CA GLY A 16 -1.95 13.44 2.39
C GLY A 16 -1.86 12.60 1.12
N LYS A 17 -0.63 12.44 0.61
CA LYS A 17 -0.32 11.70 -0.61
C LYS A 17 0.42 10.42 -0.26
N ALA A 18 -0.14 9.28 -0.65
CA ALA A 18 0.53 7.99 -0.63
C ALA A 18 1.11 7.69 -2.03
N GLU A 19 2.31 7.14 -2.08
CA GLU A 19 2.97 6.75 -3.34
C GLU A 19 3.21 5.24 -3.34
N LEU A 20 2.79 4.57 -4.41
CA LEU A 20 2.97 3.15 -4.61
C LEU A 20 4.15 2.88 -5.55
N TRP A 21 5.05 2.02 -5.09
CA TRP A 21 6.26 1.63 -5.78
C TRP A 21 6.31 0.11 -5.90
N GLU A 22 6.75 -0.39 -7.06
CA GLU A 22 7.25 -1.75 -7.20
C GLU A 22 8.74 -1.76 -6.88
N VAL A 23 9.17 -2.69 -6.04
CA VAL A 23 10.55 -2.85 -5.62
C VAL A 23 11.01 -4.24 -6.00
N VAL A 24 11.96 -4.30 -6.91
CA VAL A 24 12.59 -5.55 -7.35
C VAL A 24 13.93 -5.67 -6.64
N GLY A 25 14.04 -6.72 -5.83
CA GLY A 25 15.25 -7.05 -5.08
C GLY A 25 15.62 -8.52 -5.27
N THR A 26 16.68 -8.95 -4.59
CA THR A 26 17.07 -10.36 -4.55
C THR A 26 16.62 -10.96 -3.22
N ASP A 27 16.03 -12.17 -3.27
CA ASP A 27 15.68 -12.90 -2.06
C ASP A 27 16.96 -13.26 -1.27
N PRO A 28 17.14 -12.73 -0.04
CA PRO A 28 18.33 -13.01 0.76
C PRO A 28 18.44 -14.48 1.19
N SER A 29 17.31 -15.21 1.18
CA SER A 29 17.28 -16.65 1.49
C SER A 29 17.60 -17.52 0.26
N ARG A 30 17.50 -16.98 -0.96
CA ARG A 30 17.75 -17.68 -2.22
C ARG A 30 18.53 -16.78 -3.19
N PRO A 31 19.86 -16.76 -3.06
CA PRO A 31 20.71 -15.94 -3.92
C PRO A 31 20.45 -16.24 -5.41
N GLY A 32 20.09 -15.20 -6.17
CA GLY A 32 19.80 -15.30 -7.61
C GLY A 32 18.31 -15.40 -7.96
N LEU A 33 17.40 -15.47 -6.97
CA LEU A 33 15.98 -15.33 -7.21
C LEU A 33 15.55 -13.87 -7.01
N GLU A 34 14.93 -13.29 -8.04
CA GLU A 34 14.31 -11.98 -7.94
C GLU A 34 13.03 -12.06 -7.10
N LYS A 35 12.88 -11.10 -6.19
CA LYS A 35 11.70 -10.91 -5.36
C LYS A 35 11.10 -9.56 -5.71
N VAL A 36 9.81 -9.56 -6.05
CA VAL A 36 9.02 -8.35 -6.25
C VAL A 36 8.22 -8.08 -4.99
N GLU A 37 8.32 -6.85 -4.47
CA GLU A 37 7.50 -6.35 -3.38
C GLU A 37 6.90 -4.99 -3.75
N TYR A 38 5.76 -4.65 -3.18
CA TYR A 38 5.09 -3.39 -3.41
C TYR A 38 5.18 -2.53 -2.16
N GLN A 39 5.69 -1.30 -2.28
CA GLN A 39 5.88 -0.38 -1.16
C GLN A 39 4.96 0.83 -1.28
N VAL A 40 4.23 1.12 -0.21
CA VAL A 40 3.44 2.34 -0.06
C VAL A 40 4.20 3.30 0.85
N LEU A 41 4.51 4.48 0.34
CA LEU A 41 5.19 5.55 1.06
C LEU A 41 4.20 6.67 1.37
N ILE A 42 4.07 7.05 2.64
CA ILE A 42 3.23 8.18 3.07
C ILE A 42 3.78 8.75 4.38
N ASN A 43 3.84 10.08 4.50
CA ASN A 43 4.27 10.76 5.73
C ASN A 43 5.63 10.30 6.29
N GLY A 44 6.53 9.83 5.42
CA GLY A 44 7.84 9.30 5.80
C GLY A 44 7.83 7.84 6.29
N GLU A 45 6.66 7.19 6.34
CA GLU A 45 6.52 5.77 6.62
C GLU A 45 6.52 4.95 5.33
N THR A 46 7.00 3.70 5.42
CA THR A 46 7.03 2.74 4.32
C THR A 46 6.31 1.46 4.74
N HIS A 47 5.35 1.02 3.93
CA HIS A 47 4.60 -0.20 4.16
C HIS A 47 4.74 -1.15 2.98
N SER A 48 5.24 -2.37 3.22
CA SER A 48 5.41 -3.38 2.17
C SER A 48 4.22 -4.34 2.07
N ARG A 49 3.88 -4.76 0.85
CA ARG A 49 2.88 -5.78 0.53
C ARG A 49 3.41 -6.70 -0.56
N LEU A 50 2.87 -7.92 -0.59
CA LEU A 50 3.28 -8.95 -1.55
C LEU A 50 2.53 -8.82 -2.89
N THR A 51 1.37 -8.15 -2.88
CA THR A 51 0.56 -7.97 -4.06
C THR A 51 0.26 -6.50 -4.30
N ILE A 52 0.14 -6.13 -5.57
CA ILE A 52 -0.23 -4.77 -5.98
C ILE A 52 -1.62 -4.39 -5.44
N GLY A 53 -2.58 -5.33 -5.44
CA GLY A 53 -3.93 -5.07 -4.97
C GLY A 53 -3.99 -4.68 -3.49
N GLU A 54 -3.27 -5.40 -2.62
CA GLU A 54 -3.17 -5.05 -1.19
C GLU A 54 -2.48 -3.70 -0.99
N ALA A 55 -1.47 -3.40 -1.82
CA ALA A 55 -0.73 -2.14 -1.73
C ALA A 55 -1.59 -0.95 -2.17
N SER A 56 -2.37 -1.07 -3.25
CA SER A 56 -3.28 -0.02 -3.71
C SER A 56 -4.41 0.24 -2.71
N ILE A 57 -5.00 -0.82 -2.12
CA ILE A 57 -6.02 -0.66 -1.05
C ILE A 57 -5.42 0.09 0.14
N LEU A 58 -4.24 -0.33 0.61
CA LEU A 58 -3.56 0.33 1.71
C LEU A 58 -3.22 1.80 1.39
N GLY A 59 -2.75 2.08 0.18
CA GLY A 59 -2.46 3.44 -0.28
C GLY A 59 -3.67 4.36 -0.20
N CYS A 60 -4.83 3.90 -0.67
CA CYS A 60 -6.09 4.63 -0.55
C CYS A 60 -6.51 4.87 0.91
N GLU A 61 -6.44 3.83 1.75
CA GLU A 61 -6.82 3.92 3.18
C GLU A 61 -5.92 4.89 3.96
N LEU A 62 -4.61 4.83 3.70
CA LEU A 62 -3.62 5.68 4.36
C LEU A 62 -3.69 7.13 3.87
N ALA A 63 -3.88 7.35 2.57
CA ALA A 63 -4.12 8.69 2.01
C ALA A 63 -5.45 9.28 2.52
N GLY A 64 -6.37 8.46 2.99
CA GLY A 64 -7.70 8.89 3.42
C GLY A 64 -8.56 9.26 2.22
N ASP A 65 -8.51 8.46 1.15
CA ASP A 65 -9.40 8.61 0.01
C ASP A 65 -10.84 8.20 0.42
N PRO A 66 -11.80 9.13 0.37
CA PRO A 66 -13.18 8.88 0.82
C PRO A 66 -13.91 7.83 -0.03
N ARG A 67 -13.39 7.48 -1.22
CA ARG A 67 -13.95 6.39 -2.05
C ARG A 67 -13.67 5.01 -1.48
N PHE A 68 -12.69 4.90 -0.58
CA PHE A 68 -12.19 3.64 -0.04
C PHE A 68 -12.18 3.61 1.50
N THR A 69 -12.76 4.62 2.16
CA THR A 69 -13.01 4.53 3.60
C THR A 69 -14.02 3.42 3.85
N SER A 70 -13.53 2.28 4.33
CA SER A 70 -14.34 1.24 4.95
C SER A 70 -14.91 1.77 6.26
N GLU A 71 -15.77 2.78 6.22
CA GLU A 71 -16.82 2.90 7.22
C GLU A 71 -17.74 1.70 6.99
N VAL A 72 -17.33 0.54 7.51
CA VAL A 72 -18.30 -0.46 7.93
C VAL A 72 -19.07 0.22 9.04
N THR A 73 -20.09 0.97 8.64
CA THR A 73 -21.16 1.39 9.53
C THR A 73 -21.73 0.08 10.03
N THR A 74 -21.22 -0.35 11.19
CA THR A 74 -21.90 -1.33 12.02
C THR A 74 -23.18 -0.62 12.38
N THR A 75 -24.18 -0.78 11.51
CA THR A 75 -25.55 -0.46 11.81
C THR A 75 -25.87 -1.43 12.92
N GLY A 76 -25.65 -0.98 14.16
CA GLY A 76 -26.20 -1.62 15.33
C GLY A 76 -27.67 -1.76 15.02
N GLN A 77 -28.10 -3.00 14.77
CA GLN A 77 -29.50 -3.31 14.68
C GLN A 77 -30.14 -2.89 16.00
N SER A 78 -30.96 -1.85 15.88
CA SER A 78 -32.20 -1.57 16.57
C SER A 78 -32.31 -1.85 18.07
N ASN A 79 -32.58 -0.76 18.81
CA ASN A 79 -33.44 -0.78 19.99
C ASN A 79 -34.72 -1.60 19.73
N LEU A 80 -34.99 -2.59 20.59
CA LEU A 80 -36.22 -2.74 21.41
C LEU A 80 -36.15 -4.02 22.24
#